data_AF-K3ZL61-F1
#
_entry.id   AF-K3ZL61-F1
#
_cell.length_a   1.000
_cell.length_b   1.000
_cell.length_c   1.000
_cell.angle_alpha   90.00
_cell.angle_beta   90.00
_cell.angle_gamma   90.00
#
_symmetry.space_group_name_H-M   'P 1'
#
loop_
_entity.id
_entity.type
_entity.pdbx_description
1 polymer ?
#
loop_
_entity_poly.entity_id
_entity_poly.type
_entity_poly.pdbx_seq_one_letter_code
_entity_poly.pdbx_strand_id
1 'polypeptide(L)'
;MTYQVNTSSNNHVACFPVQVIVKLQEGNISSLVDPQLHGEFDLEEVERVCKVACWCIQENESDRPTMAELVQVLEGLQELDFTTGHRQIAECQSMTGTHSIS
;
A
#
# COMPACT_ATOMS: atom_id res chain seq x y z
N MET A 1 -18.88 -21.37 0.39
CA MET A 1 -17.42 -21.32 0.64
C MET A 1 -17.18 -20.25 1.69
N THR A 2 -17.11 -20.65 2.94
CA THR A 2 -16.78 -19.79 4.08
C THR A 2 -15.26 -19.68 4.16
N TYR A 3 -14.71 -18.49 3.87
CA TYR A 3 -13.33 -18.17 4.17
C TYR A 3 -13.19 -18.06 5.69
N GLN A 4 -12.53 -19.03 6.31
CA GLN A 4 -12.19 -18.96 7.73
C GLN A 4 -10.89 -18.16 7.87
N VAL A 5 -11.02 -16.90 8.25
CA VAL A 5 -9.91 -16.14 8.83
C VAL A 5 -9.67 -16.72 10.23
N ASN A 6 -8.61 -17.52 10.36
CA ASN A 6 -8.14 -18.04 11.64
C ASN A 6 -7.33 -16.95 12.36
N THR A 7 -8.01 -16.07 13.11
CA THR A 7 -7.33 -15.15 14.04
C THR A 7 -7.14 -15.85 15.38
N SER A 8 -6.08 -16.64 15.48
CA SER A 8 -5.54 -17.09 16.76
C SER A 8 -4.26 -16.32 17.05
N SER A 9 -4.25 -15.64 18.21
CA SER A 9 -3.15 -14.88 18.83
C SER A 9 -3.02 -13.43 18.38
N ASN A 10 -3.56 -12.51 19.19
CA ASN A 10 -3.17 -11.11 19.47
C ASN A 10 -2.24 -10.36 18.49
N ASN A 11 -2.50 -10.46 17.19
CA ASN A 11 -1.72 -9.83 16.14
C ASN A 11 -2.52 -8.62 15.64
N HIS A 12 -1.98 -7.42 15.85
CA HIS A 12 -2.47 -6.19 15.23
C HIS A 12 -2.61 -6.43 13.72
N VAL A 13 -3.85 -6.59 13.24
CA VAL A 13 -4.12 -6.79 11.80
C VAL A 13 -3.85 -5.45 11.14
N ALA A 14 -2.59 -5.19 10.81
CA ALA A 14 -2.22 -4.03 10.04
C ALA A 14 -3.03 -4.06 8.74
N CYS A 15 -3.76 -2.98 8.46
CA CYS A 15 -4.50 -2.84 7.22
C CYS A 15 -3.55 -3.00 6.03
N PHE A 16 -3.99 -3.69 4.97
CA PHE A 16 -3.15 -4.02 3.82
C PHE A 16 -2.35 -2.82 3.25
N PRO A 17 -2.93 -1.60 3.11
CA PRO A 17 -2.19 -0.40 2.71
C PRO A 17 -0.98 -0.06 3.60
N VAL A 18 -1.09 -0.26 4.92
CA VAL A 18 0.04 -0.03 5.85
C VAL A 18 1.15 -1.04 5.59
N GLN A 19 0.79 -2.30 5.35
CA GLN A 19 1.77 -3.34 5.02
C GLN A 19 2.50 -3.03 3.71
N VAL A 20 1.78 -2.55 2.70
CA VAL A 20 2.34 -2.12 1.40
C VAL A 20 3.39 -1.02 1.59
N ILE A 21 3.09 0.01 2.39
CA ILE A 21 4.03 1.12 2.68
C ILE A 21 5.28 0.63 3.40
N VAL A 22 5.12 -0.20 4.43
CA VAL A 22 6.26 -0.75 5.17
C VAL A 22 7.17 -1.54 4.22
N LYS A 23 6.57 -2.37 3.35
CA LYS A 23 7.33 -3.17 2.38
C LYS A 23 7.98 -2.34 1.28
N LEU A 24 7.37 -1.24 0.86
CA LEU A 24 7.96 -0.24 -0.03
C LEU A 24 9.20 0.40 0.60
N GLN A 25 9.10 0.82 1.86
CA GLN A 25 10.22 1.44 2.59
C GLN A 25 11.36 0.44 2.88
N GLU A 26 11.03 -0.82 3.13
CA GLU A 26 12.00 -1.91 3.32
C GLU A 26 12.66 -2.36 1.99
N GLY A 27 12.17 -1.90 0.84
CA GLY A 27 12.62 -2.40 -0.47
C GLY A 27 12.27 -3.87 -0.74
N ASN A 28 11.30 -4.42 0.00
CA ASN A 28 10.86 -5.82 -0.09
C ASN A 28 9.48 -5.94 -0.74
N ILE A 29 9.30 -5.24 -1.87
CA ILE A 29 8.00 -5.13 -2.52
C ILE A 29 7.59 -6.41 -3.26
N SER A 30 8.55 -7.25 -3.64
CA SER A 30 8.29 -8.56 -4.26
C SER A 30 7.44 -9.47 -3.37
N SER A 31 7.48 -9.28 -2.05
CA SER A 31 6.65 -10.03 -1.10
C SER A 31 5.15 -9.68 -1.16
N LEU A 32 4.80 -8.57 -1.81
CA LEU A 32 3.40 -8.13 -1.99
C LEU A 32 2.76 -8.68 -3.26
N VAL A 33 3.57 -9.19 -4.19
CA VAL A 33 3.12 -9.62 -5.52
C VAL A 33 2.38 -10.95 -5.43
N ASP A 34 1.30 -11.09 -6.20
CA ASP A 34 0.53 -12.34 -6.26
C ASP A 34 1.44 -13.51 -6.69
N PRO A 35 1.54 -14.59 -5.89
CA PRO A 35 2.34 -15.77 -6.25
C PRO A 35 1.97 -16.39 -7.60
N GLN A 36 0.74 -16.19 -8.09
CA GLN A 36 0.28 -16.67 -9.39
C GLN A 36 0.91 -15.93 -10.57
N LEU A 37 1.63 -14.84 -10.33
CA LEU A 37 2.47 -14.20 -11.35
C LEU A 37 3.79 -14.96 -11.56
N HIS A 38 4.10 -15.98 -10.74
CA HIS A 38 5.25 -16.88 -10.91
C HIS A 38 6.61 -16.18 -11.06
N GLY A 39 6.75 -14.94 -10.57
CA GLY A 39 7.98 -14.14 -10.74
C GLY A 39 8.08 -13.40 -12.08
N GLU A 40 7.06 -13.50 -12.94
CA GLU A 40 6.99 -12.82 -14.23
C GLU A 40 6.44 -11.40 -14.04
N PHE A 41 7.22 -10.53 -13.40
CA PHE A 41 6.88 -9.12 -13.20
C PHE A 41 8.13 -8.25 -13.13
N ASP A 42 7.98 -6.98 -13.49
CA ASP A 42 9.00 -5.96 -13.27
C ASP A 42 8.81 -5.32 -11.89
N LEU A 43 9.89 -5.25 -11.09
CA LEU A 43 9.85 -4.65 -9.77
C LEU A 43 9.52 -3.15 -9.81
N GLU A 44 9.96 -2.45 -10.86
CA GLU A 44 9.68 -1.04 -11.05
C GLU A 44 8.19 -0.81 -11.32
N GLU A 45 7.56 -1.67 -12.13
CA GLU A 45 6.12 -1.61 -12.38
C GLU A 45 5.32 -1.94 -11.13
N VAL A 46 5.75 -2.96 -10.36
CA VAL A 46 5.12 -3.29 -9.08
C VAL A 46 5.20 -2.11 -8.11
N GLU A 47 6.36 -1.47 -7.99
CA GLU A 47 6.54 -0.28 -7.18
C GLU A 47 5.59 0.84 -7.61
N ARG A 48 5.49 1.10 -8.91
CA ARG A 48 4.61 2.12 -9.48
C ARG A 48 3.14 1.82 -9.21
N VAL A 49 2.72 0.58 -9.40
CA VAL A 49 1.33 0.13 -9.13
C VAL A 49 1.00 0.27 -7.65
N CYS A 50 1.89 -0.11 -6.75
CA CYS A 50 1.67 0.06 -5.31
C CYS A 50 1.55 1.54 -4.91
N LYS A 51 2.41 2.41 -5.48
CA LYS A 51 2.32 3.87 -5.30
C LYS A 51 0.96 4.42 -5.73
N VAL A 52 0.54 4.05 -6.94
CA VAL A 52 -0.75 4.43 -7.50
C VAL A 52 -1.90 3.93 -6.63
N ALA A 53 -1.88 2.67 -6.23
CA ALA A 53 -2.92 2.08 -5.38
C ALA A 53 -3.03 2.82 -4.03
N CYS A 54 -1.90 3.16 -3.40
CA CYS A 54 -1.87 3.98 -2.19
C CYS A 54 -2.42 5.40 -2.40
N TRP A 55 -2.21 6.00 -3.58
CA TRP A 55 -2.76 7.31 -3.93
C TRP A 55 -4.28 7.27 -4.20
N CYS A 56 -4.80 6.18 -4.79
CA CYS A 56 -6.22 6.02 -5.04
C CYS A 56 -7.09 5.95 -3.77
N ILE A 57 -6.54 5.40 -2.69
CA ILE A 57 -7.28 5.10 -1.45
C ILE A 57 -7.13 6.19 -0.38
N GLN A 58 -6.65 7.39 -0.75
CA GLN A 58 -6.60 8.53 0.17
C GLN A 58 -8.02 8.85 0.69
N GLU A 59 -8.09 9.18 1.98
CA GLU A 59 -9.36 9.43 2.67
C GLU A 59 -10.05 10.65 2.08
N ASN A 60 -9.34 11.77 1.94
CA ASN A 60 -9.81 12.96 1.26
C ASN A 60 -9.95 12.74 -0.25
N GLU A 61 -11.14 12.97 -0.77
CA GLU A 61 -11.45 12.87 -2.20
C GLU A 61 -10.61 13.81 -3.07
N SER A 62 -10.25 14.99 -2.54
CA SER A 62 -9.48 15.99 -3.30
C SER A 62 -8.01 15.60 -3.45
N ASP A 63 -7.53 14.66 -2.64
CA ASP A 63 -6.16 14.13 -2.72
C ASP A 63 -6.09 12.88 -3.61
N ARG A 64 -7.23 12.35 -4.08
CA ARG A 64 -7.26 11.22 -5.03
C ARG A 64 -6.93 11.69 -6.44
N PRO A 65 -6.19 10.89 -7.21
CA PRO A 65 -5.84 11.26 -8.56
C PRO A 65 -7.02 11.21 -9.51
N THR A 66 -6.96 12.02 -10.55
CA THR A 66 -7.85 11.87 -11.70
C THR A 66 -7.48 10.62 -12.50
N MET A 67 -8.44 10.07 -13.26
CA MET A 67 -8.17 8.93 -14.14
C MET A 67 -7.08 9.23 -15.18
N ALA A 68 -6.95 10.49 -15.63
CA ALA A 68 -5.91 10.88 -16.57
C ALA A 68 -4.51 10.79 -15.94
N GLU A 69 -4.34 11.32 -14.72
CA GLU A 69 -3.08 11.22 -13.96
C GLU A 69 -2.74 9.77 -13.62
N LEU A 70 -3.72 8.97 -13.20
CA LEU A 70 -3.54 7.55 -12.93
C LEU A 70 -2.96 6.79 -14.12
N VAL A 71 -3.53 7.00 -15.31
CA VAL A 71 -3.07 6.32 -16.52
C VAL A 71 -1.68 6.79 -16.91
N GLN A 72 -1.40 8.09 -16.87
CA GLN A 72 -0.06 8.61 -17.18
C GLN A 72 1.02 8.00 -16.31
N VAL A 73 0.73 7.84 -15.01
CA VAL A 73 1.66 7.19 -14.11
C VAL A 73 1.79 5.71 -14.43
N LEU A 74 0.69 4.98 -14.58
CA LEU A 74 0.75 3.54 -14.86
C LEU A 74 1.53 3.23 -16.15
N GLU A 75 1.37 4.07 -17.17
CA GLU A 75 2.10 4.00 -18.45
C GLU A 75 3.58 4.42 -18.34
N GLY A 76 4.03 4.91 -17.17
CA GLY A 76 5.40 5.37 -16.95
C GLY A 76 5.71 6.72 -17.61
N LEU A 77 4.68 7.48 -18.00
CA LEU A 77 4.82 8.82 -18.59
C LEU A 77 5.04 9.90 -17.52
N GLN A 78 4.72 9.58 -16.27
CA GLN A 78 4.88 10.46 -15.11
C GLN A 78 5.39 9.66 -13.90
N GLU A 79 6.38 10.19 -13.19
CA GLU A 79 6.84 9.61 -11.93
C GLU A 79 5.97 10.11 -10.76
N LEU A 80 5.65 9.18 -9.85
CA LEU A 80 5.07 9.52 -8.55
C LEU A 80 6.12 9.35 -7.46
N ASP A 81 6.32 10.42 -6.71
CA ASP A 81 7.10 10.38 -5.49
C ASP A 81 6.19 10.04 -4.30
N PHE A 82 6.73 9.26 -3.37
CA PHE A 82 6.01 8.88 -2.16
C PHE A 82 5.67 10.12 -1.31
N THR A 83 6.36 11.26 -1.48
CA THR A 83 6.06 12.49 -0.72
C THR A 83 4.65 13.03 -0.98
N THR A 84 4.12 12.81 -2.20
CA THR A 84 2.80 13.28 -2.62
C THR A 84 1.68 12.33 -2.17
N GLY A 85 1.95 11.03 -2.06
CA GLY A 85 0.96 10.01 -1.67
C GLY A 85 0.82 9.75 -0.15
N HIS A 86 1.60 10.44 0.69
CA HIS A 86 1.66 10.18 2.13
C HIS A 86 0.60 10.86 2.97
N ARG A 87 -0.26 11.71 2.38
CA ARG A 87 -0.88 12.75 3.18
C ARG A 87 -1.85 12.25 4.26
N GLN A 88 -2.46 11.07 4.13
CA GLN A 88 -3.43 10.58 5.12
C GLN A 88 -3.36 9.09 5.51
N ILE A 89 -2.36 8.30 5.11
CA ILE A 89 -2.25 6.89 5.60
C ILE A 89 -1.78 6.81 7.08
N ALA A 90 -1.63 7.97 7.73
CA ALA A 90 -1.31 8.11 9.15
C ALA A 90 -2.44 7.66 10.09
N GLU A 91 -3.71 7.61 9.64
CA GLU A 91 -4.79 7.19 10.52
C GLU A 91 -4.64 5.71 10.94
N CYS A 92 -4.13 4.85 10.06
CA CYS A 92 -3.85 3.44 10.42
C CYS A 92 -2.54 3.25 11.21
N GLN A 93 -1.62 4.23 11.21
CA GLN A 93 -0.43 4.20 12.06
C GLN A 93 -0.76 4.48 13.53
N SER A 94 -1.86 5.20 13.80
CA SER A 94 -2.28 5.54 15.16
C SER A 94 -2.73 4.34 16.00
N MET A 95 -3.08 3.20 15.37
CA MET A 95 -3.33 1.93 16.09
C MET A 95 -2.06 1.18 16.51
N THR A 96 -0.88 1.63 16.09
CA THR A 96 0.41 1.14 16.63
C THR A 96 0.92 1.95 17.82
N GLY A 97 0.11 2.92 18.30
CA GLY A 97 0.39 3.73 19.47
C GLY A 97 0.47 2.90 20.76
N THR A 98 1.71 2.59 21.15
CA THR A 98 2.18 2.26 22.51
C THR A 98 1.08 2.11 23.57
N HIS A 99 0.72 0.87 23.92
CA HIS A 99 0.25 0.59 25.26
C HIS A 99 1.45 0.75 26.22
N SER A 100 1.63 1.95 26.76
CA SER A 100 2.37 2.15 28.01
C SER A 100 1.64 1.39 29.09
N ILE A 101 2.17 0.25 29.51
CA ILE A 101 1.74 -0.42 30.74
C ILE A 101 2.43 0.33 31.88
N SER A 102 1.66 1.10 32.65
CA SER A 102 2.04 1.49 34.02
C SER A 102 1.82 0.32 34.97
#